data_AF-A0A383EHF4-F1
#
_entry.id   AF-A0A383EHF4-F1
#
_cell.length_a   1.000
_cell.length_b   1.000
_cell.length_c   1.000
_cell.angle_alpha   90.00
_cell.angle_beta   90.00
_cell.angle_gamma   90.00
#
_symmetry.space_group_name_H-M   'P 1'
#
loop_
_entity.id
_entity.type
_entity.pdbx_description
1 polymer ?
#
loop_
_entity_poly.entity_id
_entity_poly.type
_entity_poly.pdbx_seq_one_letter_code
_entity_poly.pdbx_strand_id
1 'polypeptide(L)'
;FVSGVAAAEDDGDGGIQGVAPAANLHLSSYNEINGNSYYPTHWANATDDASSAVVQNNSWGIDYQIDTLKSDISSNSWTNDYGIAQKWNSNGYTANEASATSYIDALNNFQDHGVIVYALSNTSSYTDADFQAALPELFSQLKEAWITAVNVEITGTSGNETYTRKSAPCGSTGSYCLGGDGYEINGAAYDSSNKDYYWQGYTGTSFVAPQISGAVALLAEAFPNHTAEQL
;
A
#
# COMPACT_ATOMS: atom_id res chain seq x y z
N PHE A 1 -9.56 -10.75 1.87
CA PHE A 1 -10.16 -9.47 1.43
C PHE A 1 -9.24 -8.70 0.49
N VAL A 2 -8.11 -8.14 0.96
CA VAL A 2 -7.18 -7.34 0.11
C VAL A 2 -6.78 -8.07 -1.18
N SER A 3 -6.33 -9.32 -1.06
CA SER A 3 -6.00 -10.17 -2.22
C SER A 3 -7.18 -10.38 -3.17
N GLY A 4 -8.39 -10.53 -2.63
CA GLY A 4 -9.60 -10.71 -3.43
C GLY A 4 -9.98 -9.46 -4.22
N VAL A 5 -9.80 -8.27 -3.64
CA VAL A 5 -10.02 -7.01 -4.37
C VAL A 5 -9.06 -6.88 -5.55
N ALA A 6 -7.82 -7.33 -5.40
CA ALA A 6 -6.84 -7.31 -6.48
C ALA A 6 -7.13 -8.39 -7.54
N ALA A 7 -7.35 -9.64 -7.15
CA ALA A 7 -7.25 -10.79 -8.05
C ALA A 7 -8.23 -11.95 -7.76
N ALA A 8 -9.36 -11.72 -7.08
CA ALA A 8 -10.41 -12.75 -7.05
C ALA A 8 -10.96 -12.97 -8.46
N GLU A 9 -11.29 -14.22 -8.79
CA GLU A 9 -11.99 -14.58 -10.03
C GLU A 9 -13.39 -15.08 -9.67
N ASP A 10 -14.40 -14.54 -10.35
CA ASP A 10 -15.76 -15.06 -10.28
C ASP A 10 -15.87 -16.32 -11.16
N ASP A 11 -16.21 -17.45 -10.54
CA ASP A 11 -16.38 -18.74 -11.21
C ASP A 11 -17.77 -18.92 -11.85
N GLY A 12 -18.58 -17.85 -11.88
CA GLY A 12 -19.88 -17.81 -12.53
C GLY A 12 -21.06 -18.08 -11.59
N ASP A 13 -20.79 -18.30 -10.31
CA ASP A 13 -21.81 -18.54 -9.27
C ASP A 13 -22.22 -17.26 -8.52
N GLY A 14 -21.82 -16.09 -9.04
CA GLY A 14 -22.16 -14.78 -8.47
C GLY A 14 -21.22 -14.39 -7.33
N GLY A 15 -19.95 -14.78 -7.45
CA GLY A 15 -18.89 -14.43 -6.52
C GLY A 15 -18.42 -12.98 -6.67
N ILE A 16 -17.22 -12.70 -6.18
CA ILE A 16 -16.60 -11.38 -6.35
C ILE A 16 -15.60 -11.40 -7.50
N GLN A 17 -15.46 -10.26 -8.16
CA GLN A 17 -14.46 -10.05 -9.20
C GLN A 17 -13.40 -9.06 -8.69
N GLY A 18 -12.15 -9.50 -8.68
CA GLY A 18 -11.00 -8.62 -8.49
C GLY A 18 -10.70 -7.80 -9.73
N VAL A 19 -9.89 -6.75 -9.60
CA VAL A 19 -9.52 -5.90 -10.74
C VAL A 19 -8.71 -6.66 -11.80
N ALA A 20 -7.77 -7.51 -11.38
CA ALA A 20 -6.91 -8.33 -12.22
C ALA A 20 -7.02 -9.82 -11.82
N PRO A 21 -8.14 -10.50 -12.14
CA PRO A 21 -8.42 -11.86 -11.66
C PRO A 21 -7.40 -12.93 -12.05
N ALA A 22 -6.79 -12.78 -13.22
CA ALA A 22 -5.82 -13.74 -13.74
C ALA A 22 -4.40 -13.50 -13.18
N ALA A 23 -4.21 -12.44 -12.37
CA ALA A 23 -2.90 -12.11 -11.82
C ALA A 23 -2.46 -13.16 -10.78
N ASN A 24 -1.19 -13.53 -10.81
CA ASN A 24 -0.59 -14.33 -9.76
C ASN A 24 -0.30 -13.46 -8.52
N LEU A 25 -0.50 -14.03 -7.33
CA LEU A 25 -0.23 -13.37 -6.06
C LEU A 25 1.04 -13.92 -5.42
N HIS A 26 1.97 -13.03 -5.08
CA HIS A 26 3.07 -13.30 -4.17
C HIS A 26 2.72 -12.71 -2.80
N LEU A 27 2.69 -13.52 -1.75
CA LEU A 27 2.14 -13.13 -0.45
C LEU A 27 3.21 -13.14 0.64
N SER A 28 3.31 -12.04 1.37
CA SER A 28 4.09 -11.94 2.61
C SER A 28 3.28 -11.20 3.67
N SER A 29 3.52 -11.51 4.94
CA SER A 29 2.88 -10.82 6.05
C SER A 29 3.79 -9.72 6.59
N TYR A 30 3.24 -8.53 6.82
CA TYR A 30 4.00 -7.41 7.40
C TYR A 30 4.19 -7.53 8.91
N ASN A 31 3.31 -8.27 9.60
CA ASN A 31 3.30 -8.41 11.07
C ASN A 31 3.95 -9.71 11.56
N GLU A 32 4.56 -10.48 10.67
CA GLU A 32 5.37 -11.64 11.02
C GLU A 32 6.85 -11.29 10.77
N ILE A 33 7.76 -11.79 11.62
CA ILE A 33 9.20 -11.46 11.51
C ILE A 33 9.99 -12.54 10.77
N ASN A 34 9.39 -13.71 10.53
CA ASN A 34 9.96 -14.84 9.77
C ASN A 34 11.43 -15.19 10.13
N GLY A 35 11.73 -15.25 11.43
CA GLY A 35 13.08 -15.59 11.94
C GLY A 35 14.11 -14.45 11.88
N ASN A 36 13.75 -13.26 11.39
CA ASN A 36 14.59 -12.07 11.42
C ASN A 36 14.60 -11.43 12.82
N SER A 37 15.58 -10.57 13.08
CA SER A 37 15.65 -9.79 14.33
C SER A 37 14.87 -8.47 14.26
N TYR A 38 14.63 -7.95 13.05
CA TYR A 38 13.97 -6.67 12.82
C TYR A 38 12.88 -6.83 11.75
N TYR A 39 11.74 -6.18 11.95
CA TYR A 39 10.65 -6.20 10.98
C TYR A 39 11.04 -5.57 9.63
N PRO A 40 11.74 -4.41 9.57
CA PRO A 40 12.19 -3.87 8.30
C PRO A 40 13.13 -4.81 7.53
N THR A 41 13.93 -5.62 8.22
CA THR A 41 14.74 -6.67 7.56
C THR A 41 13.85 -7.73 6.91
N HIS A 42 12.78 -8.17 7.59
CA HIS A 42 11.80 -9.07 6.98
C HIS A 42 11.08 -8.43 5.79
N TRP A 43 10.66 -7.18 5.90
CA TRP A 43 10.01 -6.46 4.80
C TRP A 43 10.93 -6.30 3.60
N ALA A 44 12.22 -6.00 3.82
CA ALA A 44 13.24 -5.95 2.76
C ALA A 44 13.35 -7.31 2.04
N ASN A 45 13.53 -8.40 2.80
CA ASN A 45 13.63 -9.74 2.23
C ASN A 45 12.36 -10.14 1.45
N ALA A 46 11.18 -9.76 1.93
CA ALA A 46 9.91 -10.05 1.26
C ALA A 46 9.76 -9.26 -0.05
N THR A 47 10.19 -7.99 -0.07
CA THR A 47 10.26 -7.17 -1.28
C THR A 47 11.22 -7.78 -2.30
N ASP A 48 12.42 -8.17 -1.86
CA ASP A 48 13.45 -8.76 -2.75
C ASP A 48 13.04 -10.14 -3.29
N ASP A 49 12.34 -10.97 -2.50
CA ASP A 49 11.85 -12.28 -2.93
C ASP A 49 10.78 -12.15 -4.03
N ALA A 50 10.03 -11.04 -4.03
CA ALA A 50 9.05 -10.70 -5.06
C ALA A 50 9.67 -10.14 -6.36
N SER A 51 10.89 -10.57 -6.71
CA SER A 51 11.71 -10.11 -7.85
C SER A 51 11.08 -10.20 -9.26
N SER A 52 9.95 -10.89 -9.41
CA SER A 52 9.19 -10.95 -10.68
C SER A 52 7.81 -10.29 -10.60
N ALA A 53 7.46 -9.71 -9.46
CA ALA A 53 6.20 -8.98 -9.30
C ALA A 53 6.30 -7.63 -10.00
N VAL A 54 5.21 -7.23 -10.67
CA VAL A 54 5.11 -5.93 -11.36
C VAL A 54 4.55 -4.83 -10.45
N VAL A 55 4.05 -5.20 -9.28
CA VAL A 55 3.47 -4.27 -8.30
C VAL A 55 3.54 -4.86 -6.89
N GLN A 56 3.90 -4.02 -5.92
CA GLN A 56 3.88 -4.35 -4.50
C GLN A 56 2.78 -3.56 -3.79
N ASN A 57 1.75 -4.27 -3.35
CA ASN A 57 0.65 -3.69 -2.59
C ASN A 57 0.94 -3.65 -1.08
N ASN A 58 0.89 -2.47 -0.48
CA ASN A 58 1.01 -2.27 0.96
C ASN A 58 -0.29 -1.71 1.54
N SER A 59 -1.15 -2.60 2.04
CA SER A 59 -2.43 -2.25 2.69
C SER A 59 -2.31 -2.20 4.22
N TRP A 60 -1.17 -1.73 4.73
CA TRP A 60 -0.81 -1.67 6.15
C TRP A 60 -0.04 -0.39 6.43
N GLY A 61 0.06 0.02 7.70
CA GLY A 61 0.79 1.21 8.07
C GLY A 61 0.64 1.54 9.55
N ILE A 62 1.31 2.61 9.97
CA ILE A 62 1.19 3.21 11.30
C ILE A 62 0.56 4.58 11.15
N ASP A 63 -0.34 4.89 12.06
CA ASP A 63 -1.00 6.18 12.18
C ASP A 63 -0.03 7.24 12.74
N TYR A 64 0.81 7.80 11.85
CA TYR A 64 1.72 8.89 12.16
C TYR A 64 2.04 9.74 10.91
N GLN A 65 1.74 11.04 10.97
CA GLN A 65 1.82 11.91 9.79
C GLN A 65 3.26 12.26 9.39
N ILE A 66 3.47 12.41 8.07
CA ILE A 66 4.77 12.71 7.47
C ILE A 66 5.33 14.08 7.89
N ASP A 67 4.48 15.08 8.00
CA ASP A 67 4.85 16.43 8.45
C ASP A 67 5.39 16.42 9.89
N THR A 68 4.75 15.64 10.75
CA THR A 68 5.07 15.46 12.15
C THR A 68 6.39 14.70 12.27
N LEU A 69 6.59 13.66 11.45
CA LEU A 69 7.86 12.93 11.42
C LEU A 69 9.03 13.79 10.93
N LYS A 70 8.84 14.59 9.88
CA LYS A 70 9.85 15.55 9.42
C LYS A 70 10.21 16.56 10.52
N SER A 71 9.21 17.05 11.25
CA SER A 71 9.42 17.94 12.41
C SER A 71 10.25 17.27 13.51
N ASP A 72 9.90 16.03 13.89
CA ASP A 72 10.63 15.24 14.88
C ASP A 72 12.08 14.99 14.47
N ILE A 73 12.31 14.57 13.22
CA ILE A 73 13.64 14.34 12.64
C ILE A 73 14.48 15.61 12.75
N SER A 74 13.93 16.76 12.32
CA SER A 74 14.65 18.03 12.35
C SER A 74 14.96 18.50 13.78
N SER A 75 14.00 18.38 14.70
CA SER A 75 14.11 18.86 16.08
C SER A 75 15.11 18.04 16.90
N ASN A 76 15.29 16.76 16.57
CA ASN A 76 16.18 15.86 17.28
C ASN A 76 17.49 15.58 16.53
N SER A 77 17.71 16.19 15.36
CA SER A 77 18.87 15.95 14.50
C SER A 77 19.05 14.46 14.13
N TRP A 78 17.94 13.78 13.84
CA TRP A 78 17.95 12.39 13.41
C TRP A 78 18.24 12.27 11.91
N THR A 79 18.71 11.10 11.49
CA THR A 79 18.62 10.68 10.08
C THR A 79 17.18 10.28 9.77
N ASN A 80 16.82 10.24 8.49
CA ASN A 80 15.48 9.81 8.07
C ASN A 80 15.25 8.34 8.46
N ASP A 81 16.23 7.47 8.23
CA ASP A 81 16.22 6.05 8.59
C ASP A 81 16.02 5.82 10.08
N TYR A 82 16.72 6.58 10.93
CA TYR A 82 16.50 6.52 12.37
C TYR A 82 15.10 7.01 12.74
N GLY A 83 14.61 8.09 12.13
CA GLY A 83 13.29 8.63 12.35
C GLY A 83 12.17 7.62 12.08
N ILE A 84 12.19 6.96 10.92
CA ILE A 84 11.20 5.92 10.59
C ILE A 84 11.34 4.69 11.49
N ALA A 85 12.57 4.26 11.80
CA ALA A 85 12.82 3.15 12.73
C ALA A 85 12.27 3.42 14.12
N GLN A 86 12.39 4.66 14.61
CA GLN A 86 11.85 5.08 15.89
C GLN A 86 10.33 4.90 15.93
N LYS A 87 9.60 5.30 14.88
CA LYS A 87 8.14 5.17 14.80
C LYS A 87 7.68 3.72 14.69
N TRP A 88 8.41 2.89 13.95
CA TRP A 88 8.16 1.43 13.94
C TRP A 88 8.32 0.81 15.33
N ASN A 89 9.39 1.13 16.05
CA ASN A 89 9.58 0.64 17.42
C ASN A 89 8.45 1.09 18.37
N SER A 90 8.03 2.34 18.28
CA SER A 90 6.91 2.86 19.09
C SER A 90 5.59 2.15 18.83
N ASN A 91 5.45 1.44 17.71
CA ASN A 91 4.27 0.67 17.33
C ASN A 91 4.47 -0.85 17.45
N GLY A 92 5.52 -1.29 18.14
CA GLY A 92 5.77 -2.71 18.40
C GLY A 92 6.52 -3.45 17.31
N TYR A 93 6.95 -2.77 16.25
CA TYR A 93 7.82 -3.35 15.22
C TYR A 93 9.27 -3.08 15.59
N THR A 94 9.96 -4.07 16.15
CA THR A 94 11.39 -3.97 16.44
C THR A 94 12.16 -3.57 15.19
N ALA A 95 12.84 -2.43 15.26
CA ALA A 95 13.56 -1.82 14.14
C ALA A 95 14.83 -1.12 14.62
N ASN A 96 15.77 -0.90 13.71
CA ASN A 96 16.90 0.00 13.90
C ASN A 96 17.20 0.72 12.58
N GLU A 97 18.13 1.68 12.62
CA GLU A 97 18.52 2.47 11.44
C GLU A 97 18.97 1.59 10.27
N ALA A 98 19.85 0.61 10.49
CA ALA A 98 20.33 -0.27 9.43
C ALA A 98 19.22 -1.12 8.77
N SER A 99 18.27 -1.62 9.57
CA SER A 99 17.11 -2.37 9.06
C SER A 99 16.17 -1.46 8.25
N ALA A 100 16.04 -0.19 8.67
CA ALA A 100 15.26 0.80 7.95
C ALA A 100 15.88 1.10 6.60
N THR A 101 17.19 1.35 6.55
CA THR A 101 17.93 1.51 5.30
C THR A 101 17.76 0.30 4.38
N SER A 102 17.87 -0.91 4.92
CA SER A 102 17.67 -2.15 4.12
C SER A 102 16.28 -2.20 3.47
N TYR A 103 15.23 -1.76 4.18
CA TYR A 103 13.88 -1.74 3.63
C TYR A 103 13.70 -0.65 2.57
N ILE A 104 14.26 0.55 2.78
CA ILE A 104 14.24 1.62 1.79
C ILE A 104 15.01 1.22 0.53
N ASP A 105 16.16 0.56 0.67
CA ASP A 105 16.96 0.06 -0.45
C ASP A 105 16.19 -1.01 -1.24
N ALA A 106 15.51 -1.95 -0.55
CA ALA A 106 14.68 -2.96 -1.21
C ALA A 106 13.50 -2.34 -1.97
N LEU A 107 12.82 -1.34 -1.38
CA LEU A 107 11.75 -0.61 -2.06
C LEU A 107 12.27 0.11 -3.31
N ASN A 108 13.44 0.74 -3.23
CA ASN A 108 14.05 1.40 -4.36
C ASN A 108 14.44 0.40 -5.46
N ASN A 109 15.02 -0.75 -5.10
CA ASN A 109 15.39 -1.78 -6.08
C ASN A 109 14.16 -2.42 -6.74
N PHE A 110 13.05 -2.57 -6.01
CA PHE A 110 11.80 -3.08 -6.59
C PHE A 110 11.29 -2.18 -7.72
N GLN A 111 11.54 -0.87 -7.65
CA GLN A 111 11.16 0.10 -8.67
C GLN A 111 11.89 -0.07 -10.01
N ASP A 112 12.98 -0.86 -10.05
CA ASP A 112 13.61 -1.28 -11.31
C ASP A 112 12.68 -2.14 -12.18
N HIS A 113 11.69 -2.83 -11.57
CA HIS A 113 10.80 -3.75 -12.29
C HIS A 113 9.32 -3.69 -11.89
N GLY A 114 8.94 -2.95 -10.85
CA GLY A 114 7.57 -2.89 -10.39
C GLY A 114 7.19 -1.63 -9.62
N VAL A 115 5.89 -1.37 -9.51
CA VAL A 115 5.36 -0.17 -8.85
C VAL A 115 5.11 -0.44 -7.37
N ILE A 116 5.47 0.47 -6.48
CA ILE A 116 5.06 0.42 -5.08
C ILE A 116 3.71 1.12 -4.92
N VAL A 117 2.72 0.43 -4.36
CA VAL A 117 1.42 1.01 -4.00
C VAL A 117 1.27 0.96 -2.48
N TYR A 118 0.93 2.08 -1.86
CA TYR A 118 0.84 2.19 -0.41
C TYR A 118 -0.45 2.89 0.04
N ALA A 119 -1.20 2.24 0.92
CA ALA A 119 -2.45 2.77 1.46
C ALA A 119 -2.20 3.89 2.48
N LEU A 120 -2.95 4.99 2.38
CA LEU A 120 -2.99 6.00 3.42
C LEU A 120 -3.69 5.50 4.71
N SER A 121 -3.51 6.21 5.81
CA SER A 121 -4.26 6.01 7.05
C SER A 121 -5.76 6.20 6.83
N ASN A 122 -6.57 5.40 7.53
CA ASN A 122 -8.02 5.56 7.58
C ASN A 122 -8.46 6.74 8.49
N THR A 123 -7.52 7.49 9.07
CA THR A 123 -7.80 8.61 9.97
C THR A 123 -8.17 9.86 9.19
N SER A 124 -9.48 10.08 8.98
CA SER A 124 -10.00 11.21 8.19
C SER A 124 -9.70 12.61 8.77
N SER A 125 -9.39 12.69 10.06
CA SER A 125 -9.02 13.92 10.76
C SER A 125 -7.55 14.33 10.57
N TYR A 126 -6.73 13.52 9.91
CA TYR A 126 -5.38 13.91 9.53
C TYR A 126 -5.38 15.06 8.53
N THR A 127 -4.32 15.86 8.58
CA THR A 127 -4.08 17.02 7.74
C THR A 127 -3.04 16.75 6.65
N ASP A 128 -2.25 15.69 6.80
CA ASP A 128 -1.28 15.19 5.82
C ASP A 128 -1.34 13.65 5.73
N ALA A 129 -0.58 13.07 4.81
CA ALA A 129 -0.39 11.63 4.68
C ALA A 129 0.35 11.03 5.88
N ASP A 130 0.07 9.75 6.19
CA ASP A 130 0.94 8.99 7.09
C ASP A 130 2.29 8.68 6.43
N PHE A 131 3.33 8.58 7.26
CA PHE A 131 4.70 8.59 6.76
C PHE A 131 5.05 7.38 5.90
N GLN A 132 4.40 6.23 6.09
CA GLN A 132 4.70 5.02 5.32
C GLN A 132 4.18 5.14 3.88
N ALA A 133 2.99 5.71 3.71
CA ALA A 133 2.47 6.04 2.39
C ALA A 133 3.17 7.23 1.73
N ALA A 134 3.98 7.98 2.50
CA ALA A 134 4.72 9.16 2.06
C ALA A 134 6.25 9.00 2.19
N LEU A 135 6.79 7.77 2.18
CA LEU A 135 8.24 7.57 2.24
C LEU A 135 9.04 8.35 1.17
N PRO A 136 8.53 8.58 -0.07
CA PRO A 136 9.23 9.41 -1.05
C PRO A 136 9.46 10.87 -0.60
N GLU A 137 8.76 11.34 0.43
CA GLU A 137 8.96 12.65 1.04
C GLU A 137 10.21 12.72 1.94
N LEU A 138 10.74 11.58 2.37
CA LEU A 138 12.00 11.45 3.10
C LEU A 138 13.12 10.89 2.21
N PHE A 139 12.77 10.03 1.25
CA PHE A 139 13.70 9.29 0.40
C PHE A 139 13.34 9.56 -1.06
N SER A 140 13.92 10.61 -1.65
CA SER A 140 13.54 11.07 -2.99
C SER A 140 13.78 10.05 -4.10
N GLN A 141 14.65 9.06 -3.86
CA GLN A 141 14.87 7.96 -4.80
C GLN A 141 13.60 7.13 -5.02
N LEU A 142 12.68 7.10 -4.05
CA LEU A 142 11.43 6.34 -4.15
C LEU A 142 10.36 6.98 -5.06
N LYS A 143 10.64 8.15 -5.65
CA LYS A 143 9.63 8.92 -6.42
C LYS A 143 9.35 8.37 -7.82
N GLU A 144 10.16 7.46 -8.33
CA GLU A 144 10.09 7.02 -9.73
C GLU A 144 8.85 6.17 -10.05
N ALA A 145 8.49 5.21 -9.19
CA ALA A 145 7.36 4.31 -9.42
C ALA A 145 6.59 4.05 -8.12
N TRP A 146 5.97 5.09 -7.56
CA TRP A 146 5.26 5.04 -6.28
C TRP A 146 3.86 5.64 -6.41
N ILE A 147 2.86 4.94 -5.89
CA ILE A 147 1.47 5.42 -5.83
C ILE A 147 0.96 5.36 -4.39
N THR A 148 0.49 6.50 -3.91
CA THR A 148 -0.19 6.61 -2.62
C THR A 148 -1.71 6.47 -2.83
N ALA A 149 -2.37 5.57 -2.09
CA ALA A 149 -3.79 5.29 -2.26
C ALA A 149 -4.68 6.03 -1.25
N VAL A 150 -5.59 6.87 -1.74
CA VAL A 150 -6.58 7.60 -0.93
C VAL A 150 -7.99 7.01 -1.09
N ASN A 151 -8.73 6.89 0.01
CA ASN A 151 -10.10 6.37 -0.01
C ASN A 151 -11.11 7.50 -0.24
N VAL A 152 -11.92 7.34 -1.27
CA VAL A 152 -12.97 8.29 -1.66
C VAL A 152 -14.24 7.51 -1.94
N GLU A 153 -15.32 7.81 -1.23
CA GLU A 153 -16.66 7.33 -1.60
C GLU A 153 -17.10 8.04 -2.87
N ILE A 154 -17.44 7.25 -3.89
CA ILE A 154 -17.92 7.70 -5.19
C ILE A 154 -19.40 7.36 -5.30
N THR A 155 -20.23 8.38 -5.34
CA THR A 155 -21.70 8.25 -5.41
C THR A 155 -22.23 9.02 -6.61
N GLY A 156 -23.50 8.85 -6.96
CA GLY A 156 -24.12 9.52 -8.10
C GLY A 156 -24.13 8.67 -9.37
N THR A 157 -24.51 9.29 -10.49
CA THR A 157 -24.62 8.60 -11.78
C THR A 157 -23.37 8.83 -12.62
N SER A 158 -23.08 7.93 -13.55
CA SER A 158 -21.94 8.09 -14.47
C SER A 158 -21.94 9.47 -15.16
N GLY A 159 -20.83 10.19 -15.06
CA GLY A 159 -20.65 11.56 -15.57
C GLY A 159 -21.21 12.67 -14.66
N ASN A 160 -21.75 12.34 -13.50
CA ASN A 160 -22.23 13.27 -12.48
C ASN A 160 -22.00 12.69 -11.07
N GLU A 161 -20.78 12.19 -10.84
CA GLU A 161 -20.36 11.59 -9.60
C GLU A 161 -20.04 12.63 -8.52
N THR A 162 -20.28 12.27 -7.27
CA THR A 162 -19.86 13.00 -6.08
C THR A 162 -18.79 12.23 -5.33
N TYR A 163 -17.73 12.93 -4.95
CA TYR A 163 -16.52 12.37 -4.37
C TYR A 163 -16.35 12.85 -2.93
N THR A 164 -16.41 11.94 -1.95
CA THR A 164 -16.22 12.26 -0.53
C THR A 164 -15.03 11.49 0.03
N ARG A 165 -13.99 12.20 0.46
CA ARG A 165 -12.82 11.56 1.09
C ARG A 165 -13.21 10.86 2.39
N LYS A 166 -12.78 9.60 2.57
CA LYS A 166 -13.04 8.77 3.75
C LYS A 166 -11.77 8.43 4.56
N SER A 167 -10.58 8.76 4.05
CA SER A 167 -9.29 8.53 4.68
C SER A 167 -8.57 9.83 5.06
N ALA A 168 -7.32 9.71 5.54
CA ALA A 168 -6.36 10.80 5.54
C ALA A 168 -6.24 11.43 4.14
N PRO A 169 -5.92 12.75 4.04
CA PRO A 169 -5.70 13.40 2.76
C PRO A 169 -4.42 12.89 2.10
N CYS A 170 -4.33 13.03 0.77
CA CYS A 170 -3.08 12.86 0.05
C CYS A 170 -1.98 13.79 0.60
N GLY A 171 -2.35 15.03 0.97
CA GLY A 171 -1.41 15.99 1.55
C GLY A 171 -0.16 16.16 0.69
N SER A 172 1.02 15.98 1.30
CA SER A 172 2.33 16.04 0.67
C SER A 172 2.53 15.05 -0.49
N THR A 173 1.73 13.97 -0.56
CA THR A 173 1.79 12.96 -1.63
C THR A 173 0.95 13.32 -2.86
N GLY A 174 0.30 14.49 -2.89
CA GLY A 174 -0.71 14.84 -3.89
C GLY A 174 -0.31 14.66 -5.36
N SER A 175 0.98 14.77 -5.71
CA SER A 175 1.46 14.57 -7.09
C SER A 175 1.54 13.11 -7.53
N TYR A 176 1.50 12.17 -6.59
CA TYR A 176 1.57 10.72 -6.82
C TYR A 176 0.48 9.97 -6.02
N CYS A 177 -0.61 10.66 -5.70
CA CYS A 177 -1.73 10.10 -4.97
C CYS A 177 -2.89 9.77 -5.93
N LEU A 178 -3.37 8.54 -5.87
CA LEU A 178 -4.49 8.06 -6.68
C LEU A 178 -5.64 7.61 -5.77
N GLY A 179 -6.84 8.08 -6.09
CA GLY A 179 -8.06 7.78 -5.35
C GLY A 179 -8.88 6.66 -5.97
N GLY A 180 -9.51 5.87 -5.12
CA GLY A 180 -10.51 4.88 -5.52
C GLY A 180 -11.56 4.68 -4.43
N ASP A 181 -12.60 3.92 -4.76
CA ASP A 181 -13.70 3.67 -3.84
C ASP A 181 -13.46 2.43 -2.99
N GLY A 182 -13.06 2.68 -1.75
CA GLY A 182 -12.93 1.66 -0.72
C GLY A 182 -13.95 1.87 0.39
N TYR A 183 -15.11 2.47 0.12
CA TYR A 183 -16.18 2.72 1.09
C TYR A 183 -17.31 1.70 0.94
N GLU A 184 -17.67 1.04 2.04
CA GLU A 184 -18.76 0.04 2.11
C GLU A 184 -18.69 -1.07 1.03
N ILE A 185 -17.49 -1.50 0.66
CA ILE A 185 -17.29 -2.53 -0.35
C ILE A 185 -17.45 -3.96 0.21
N ASN A 186 -17.74 -4.90 -0.69
CA ASN A 186 -17.84 -6.33 -0.39
C ASN A 186 -16.59 -7.06 -0.89
N GLY A 187 -16.16 -8.11 -0.19
CA GLY A 187 -14.97 -8.85 -0.58
C GLY A 187 -14.81 -10.19 0.09
N ALA A 188 -13.88 -11.00 -0.44
CA ALA A 188 -13.67 -12.37 0.00
C ALA A 188 -13.12 -12.38 1.43
N ALA A 189 -13.67 -13.26 2.23
CA ALA A 189 -13.33 -13.43 3.62
C ALA A 189 -12.79 -14.83 3.88
N TYR A 190 -11.86 -14.92 4.82
CA TYR A 190 -11.38 -16.21 5.29
C TYR A 190 -12.48 -16.90 6.12
N ASP A 191 -12.74 -18.16 5.82
CA ASP A 191 -13.55 -19.05 6.63
C ASP A 191 -12.75 -20.30 7.01
N SER A 192 -12.67 -20.56 8.31
CA SER A 192 -11.97 -21.72 8.85
C SER A 192 -12.66 -23.05 8.55
N SER A 193 -13.92 -23.01 8.09
CA SER A 193 -14.66 -24.18 7.63
C SER A 193 -14.53 -24.44 6.12
N ASN A 194 -13.65 -23.68 5.44
CA ASN A 194 -13.39 -23.80 4.00
C ASN A 194 -14.65 -23.67 3.14
N LYS A 195 -15.54 -22.75 3.50
CA LYS A 195 -16.70 -22.34 2.71
C LYS A 195 -16.49 -20.97 2.10
N ASP A 196 -17.24 -20.68 1.05
CA ASP A 196 -17.31 -19.34 0.49
C ASP A 196 -17.90 -18.39 1.53
N TYR A 197 -17.14 -17.35 1.85
CA TYR A 197 -17.52 -16.37 2.83
C TYR A 197 -17.17 -14.97 2.35
N TYR A 198 -18.10 -14.05 2.53
CA TYR A 198 -17.98 -12.67 2.09
C TYR A 198 -18.13 -11.73 3.27
N TRP A 199 -17.21 -10.79 3.37
CA TRP A 199 -17.32 -9.62 4.23
C TRP A 199 -18.03 -8.52 3.45
N GLN A 200 -19.00 -7.88 4.08
CA GLN A 200 -19.87 -6.90 3.43
C GLN A 200 -19.81 -5.55 4.15
N GLY A 201 -19.87 -4.45 3.37
CA GLY A 201 -19.90 -3.10 3.90
C GLY A 201 -18.61 -2.66 4.60
N TYR A 202 -17.46 -3.22 4.19
CA TYR A 202 -16.17 -2.85 4.79
C TYR A 202 -15.60 -1.59 4.13
N THR A 203 -14.95 -0.76 4.94
CA THR A 203 -14.37 0.50 4.50
C THR A 203 -12.89 0.57 4.83
N GLY A 204 -12.07 1.02 3.89
CA GLY A 204 -10.67 1.30 4.14
C GLY A 204 -9.83 1.58 2.90
N THR A 205 -8.82 2.41 3.05
CA THR A 205 -7.73 2.60 2.07
C THR A 205 -7.01 1.29 1.73
N SER A 206 -6.97 0.36 2.68
CA SER A 206 -6.51 -1.02 2.51
C SER A 206 -7.20 -1.75 1.37
N PHE A 207 -8.36 -1.26 0.90
CA PHE A 207 -9.08 -1.78 -0.24
C PHE A 207 -8.96 -0.94 -1.51
N VAL A 208 -8.42 0.26 -1.44
CA VAL A 208 -8.09 1.07 -2.62
C VAL A 208 -6.73 0.69 -3.18
N ALA A 209 -5.73 0.52 -2.31
CA ALA A 209 -4.40 0.06 -2.71
C ALA A 209 -4.43 -1.22 -3.59
N PRO A 210 -5.21 -2.28 -3.28
CA PRO A 210 -5.29 -3.46 -4.14
C PRO A 210 -6.06 -3.22 -5.44
N GLN A 211 -7.00 -2.27 -5.49
CA GLN A 211 -7.65 -1.89 -6.76
C GLN A 211 -6.63 -1.27 -7.71
N ILE A 212 -5.85 -0.31 -7.19
CA ILE A 212 -4.76 0.34 -7.94
C ILE A 212 -3.72 -0.70 -8.36
N SER A 213 -3.36 -1.62 -7.46
CA SER A 213 -2.38 -2.66 -7.77
C SER A 213 -2.86 -3.60 -8.87
N GLY A 214 -4.14 -3.98 -8.86
CA GLY A 214 -4.73 -4.74 -9.98
C GLY A 214 -4.70 -3.96 -11.29
N ALA A 215 -4.98 -2.64 -11.26
CA ALA A 215 -4.87 -1.80 -12.45
C ALA A 215 -3.43 -1.74 -13.00
N VAL A 216 -2.42 -1.61 -12.13
CA VAL A 216 -1.00 -1.69 -12.53
C VAL A 216 -0.67 -3.05 -13.16
N ALA A 217 -1.16 -4.15 -12.59
CA ALA A 217 -0.95 -5.48 -13.17
C ALA A 217 -1.55 -5.62 -14.58
N LEU A 218 -2.76 -5.08 -14.82
CA LEU A 218 -3.37 -5.03 -16.16
C LEU A 218 -2.57 -4.15 -17.12
N LEU A 219 -2.05 -3.00 -16.67
CA LEU A 219 -1.21 -2.14 -17.49
C LEU A 219 0.11 -2.85 -17.86
N ALA A 220 0.73 -3.56 -16.92
CA ALA A 220 1.94 -4.33 -17.18
C ALA A 220 1.70 -5.48 -18.17
N GLU A 221 0.55 -6.15 -18.12
CA GLU A 221 0.15 -7.16 -19.10
C GLU A 221 -0.06 -6.55 -20.49
N ALA A 222 -0.77 -5.42 -20.57
CA ALA A 222 -1.09 -4.74 -21.83
C ALA A 222 0.14 -4.06 -22.48
N PHE A 223 1.09 -3.59 -21.66
CA PHE A 223 2.26 -2.85 -22.08
C PHE A 223 3.56 -3.44 -21.51
N PRO A 224 3.95 -4.67 -21.89
CA PRO A 224 5.04 -5.42 -21.25
C PRO A 224 6.44 -4.84 -21.48
N ASN A 225 6.57 -3.79 -22.29
CA ASN A 225 7.83 -3.08 -22.53
C ASN A 225 7.92 -1.74 -21.77
N HIS A 226 6.89 -1.35 -21.00
CA HIS A 226 6.96 -0.17 -20.14
C HIS A 226 7.81 -0.45 -18.90
N THR A 227 8.58 0.55 -18.47
CA THR A 227 9.23 0.55 -17.15
C THR A 227 8.20 0.77 -16.05
N ALA A 228 8.56 0.51 -14.79
CA ALA A 228 7.67 0.80 -13.66
C ALA A 228 7.26 2.28 -13.59
N GLU A 229 8.16 3.22 -13.91
CA GLU A 229 7.85 4.66 -13.98
C GLU A 229 6.83 5.01 -15.09
N GLN A 230 6.77 4.21 -16.16
CA GLN A 230 5.83 4.43 -17.28
C GLN A 230 4.44 3.83 -17.04
N LEU A 231 4.31 2.93 -16.06
CA LEU A 231 3.06 2.27 -15.66
C LEU A 231 2.31 3.12 -14.63
#